data_AF-A0A7R7GKM4-F1
#
_entry.id   AF-A0A7R7GKM4-F1
#
_cell.length_a   1.000
_cell.length_b   1.000
_cell.length_c   1.000
_cell.angle_alpha   90.00
_cell.angle_beta   90.00
_cell.angle_gamma   90.00
#
_symmetry.space_group_name_H-M   'P 1'
#
loop_
_entity.id
_entity.type
_entity.pdbx_description
1 polymer ?
#
loop_
_entity_poly.entity_id
_entity_poly.type
_entity_poly.pdbx_seq_one_letter_code
_entity_poly.pdbx_strand_id
1 'polypeptide(L)'
;MAVIDLVDPENGSLPPLAIGTASLSVSSPELNPANPETIYNDGDLSNIPIEILSGTGTPNPMNQEWNTFPAPLNSLEPQPQLQVSVSGTPSTLIGGASFTFSYVTERFTINSFDGKSPRVVATSPDPNIQLSSIHINQGDGTTLIKAIIINPHGFNVNDSASGIINGRSLLSSLEISVMWDRTNTKTPITESNWQDAIQFIGGEFYDIDGSLMPELTPTMEVKL
;
A
#
# COMPACT_ATOMS: atom_id res chain seq x y z
N MET A 1 7.60 1.44 3.49
CA MET A 1 8.62 0.94 2.54
C MET A 1 8.81 2.02 1.49
N ALA A 2 10.05 2.39 1.17
CA ALA A 2 10.34 3.40 0.16
C ALA A 2 11.32 2.80 -0.86
N VAL A 3 11.05 3.01 -2.15
CA VAL A 3 12.01 2.73 -3.22
C VAL A 3 12.82 4.00 -3.42
N ILE A 4 14.15 3.88 -3.45
CA ILE A 4 15.08 4.99 -3.65
C ILE A 4 15.81 4.74 -4.97
N ASP A 5 15.47 5.52 -5.98
CA ASP A 5 16.24 5.57 -7.22
C ASP A 5 17.36 6.61 -7.07
N LEU A 6 18.60 6.17 -7.26
CA LEU A 6 19.75 7.06 -7.31
C LEU A 6 19.87 7.62 -8.72
N VAL A 7 19.26 8.78 -8.96
CA VAL A 7 19.35 9.51 -10.22
C VAL A 7 19.82 10.94 -9.98
N ASP A 8 20.53 11.51 -10.94
CA ASP A 8 20.85 12.93 -10.99
C ASP A 8 19.55 13.72 -11.21
N PRO A 9 19.19 14.66 -10.31
CA PRO A 9 17.93 15.38 -10.39
C PRO A 9 17.83 16.33 -11.59
N GLU A 10 18.94 16.73 -12.20
CA GLU A 10 18.92 17.66 -13.34
C GLU A 10 18.64 16.96 -14.67
N ASN A 11 19.04 15.69 -14.81
CA ASN A 11 19.01 15.00 -16.10
C ASN A 11 18.51 13.55 -16.04
N GLY A 12 18.19 13.01 -14.85
CA GLY A 12 17.68 11.66 -14.67
C GLY A 12 18.69 10.54 -14.94
N SER A 13 19.97 10.88 -15.16
CA SER A 13 21.02 9.88 -15.39
C SER A 13 21.49 9.25 -14.08
N LEU A 14 22.04 8.04 -14.16
CA LEU A 14 22.61 7.37 -12.99
C LEU A 14 23.90 8.10 -12.59
N PRO A 15 24.03 8.55 -11.32
CA PRO A 15 25.25 9.21 -10.86
C PRO A 15 26.42 8.21 -10.88
N PRO A 16 27.64 8.66 -11.21
CA PRO A 16 28.81 7.80 -11.11
C PRO A 16 29.08 7.47 -9.64
N LEU A 17 28.90 6.20 -9.27
CA LEU A 17 29.13 5.71 -7.92
C LEU A 17 30.51 5.05 -7.81
N ALA A 18 31.29 5.47 -6.81
CA ALA A 18 32.56 4.83 -6.49
C ALA A 18 32.32 3.49 -5.77
N ILE A 19 33.05 2.45 -6.17
CA ILE A 19 32.99 1.13 -5.53
C ILE A 19 33.49 1.25 -4.08
N GLY A 20 32.78 0.62 -3.15
CA GLY A 20 33.17 0.52 -1.75
C GLY A 20 32.04 0.88 -0.78
N THR A 21 32.43 1.07 0.48
CA THR A 21 31.50 1.44 1.56
C THR A 21 30.92 2.82 1.34
N ALA A 22 29.61 2.94 1.46
CA ALA A 22 28.89 4.21 1.47
C ALA A 22 27.82 4.20 2.56
N SER A 23 27.16 5.32 2.76
CA SER A 23 26.06 5.47 3.72
C SER A 23 24.92 6.25 3.08
N LEU A 24 23.69 5.81 3.31
CA LEU A 24 22.50 6.59 3.03
C LEU A 24 22.02 7.25 4.32
N SER A 25 21.74 8.55 4.25
CA SER A 25 21.13 9.30 5.34
C SER A 25 19.80 9.86 4.86
N VAL A 26 18.73 9.56 5.57
CA VAL A 26 17.41 10.12 5.29
C VAL A 26 17.09 11.14 6.38
N SER A 27 16.86 12.38 5.98
CA SER A 27 16.47 13.45 6.88
C SER A 27 15.21 14.11 6.35
N SER A 28 14.14 14.11 7.16
CA SER A 28 12.92 14.86 6.90
C SER A 28 12.35 15.33 8.23
N PRO A 29 11.84 16.57 8.33
CA PRO A 29 11.15 17.04 9.52
C PRO A 29 9.86 16.26 9.82
N GLU A 30 9.36 15.48 8.87
CA GLU A 30 8.14 14.65 8.99
C GLU A 30 8.46 13.21 9.42
N LEU A 31 9.72 12.78 9.35
CA LEU A 31 10.13 11.48 9.87
C LEU A 31 10.13 11.56 11.40
N ASN A 32 9.40 10.67 12.04
CA ASN A 32 9.44 10.48 13.49
C ASN A 32 10.28 9.23 13.80
N PRO A 33 11.61 9.36 13.96
CA PRO A 33 12.55 8.23 13.93
C PRO A 33 12.48 7.30 15.16
N ALA A 34 11.55 7.52 16.08
CA ALA A 34 11.36 6.65 17.23
C ALA A 34 9.96 6.87 17.81
N ASN A 35 9.05 5.93 17.55
CA ASN A 35 8.00 5.70 18.53
C ASN A 35 8.54 4.70 19.57
N PRO A 36 8.91 5.13 20.80
CA PRO A 36 9.39 4.21 21.83
C PRO A 36 8.34 3.19 22.30
N GLU A 37 7.08 3.32 21.87
CA GLU A 37 5.99 2.40 22.20
C GLU A 37 5.83 1.24 21.20
N THR A 38 6.56 1.23 20.08
CA THR A 38 6.54 0.10 19.14
C THR A 38 7.66 -0.88 19.44
N ILE A 39 7.34 -2.18 19.47
CA ILE A 39 8.31 -3.30 19.58
C ILE A 39 9.35 -3.36 18.43
N TYR A 40 9.19 -2.49 17.44
CA TYR A 40 10.13 -2.29 16.34
C TYR A 40 10.90 -1.01 16.64
N ASN A 41 12.21 -1.15 16.89
CA ASN A 41 13.11 -0.01 16.85
C ASN A 41 13.24 0.39 15.39
N ASP A 42 12.67 1.53 15.00
CA ASP A 42 13.00 2.15 13.73
C ASP A 42 14.53 2.32 13.71
N GLY A 43 15.19 1.68 12.74
CA GLY A 43 16.64 1.73 12.65
C GLY A 43 17.13 3.17 12.51
N ASP A 44 18.40 3.44 12.85
CA ASP A 44 18.99 4.76 12.69
C ASP A 44 19.04 5.15 11.21
N LEU A 45 18.05 5.94 10.76
CA LEU A 45 17.94 6.43 9.38
C LEU A 45 18.98 7.50 9.06
N SER A 46 19.70 8.02 10.06
CA SER A 46 20.76 9.00 9.84
C SER A 46 22.04 8.37 9.29
N ASN A 47 22.20 7.06 9.40
CA ASN A 47 23.38 6.34 8.93
C ASN A 47 23.07 4.88 8.57
N ILE A 48 22.52 4.69 7.37
CA ILE A 48 22.24 3.36 6.81
C ILE A 48 23.47 2.90 6.02
N PRO A 49 24.26 1.94 6.51
CA PRO A 49 25.45 1.48 5.81
C PRO A 49 25.04 0.71 4.54
N ILE A 50 25.69 1.05 3.42
CA ILE A 50 25.52 0.36 2.13
C ILE A 50 26.90 0.04 1.54
N GLU A 51 26.95 -0.93 0.63
CA GLU A 51 28.15 -1.28 -0.12
C GLU A 51 27.85 -1.17 -1.63
N ILE A 52 28.66 -0.38 -2.32
CA ILE A 52 28.56 -0.18 -3.76
C ILE A 52 29.49 -1.18 -4.43
N LEU A 53 28.90 -2.18 -5.08
CA LEU A 53 29.65 -3.20 -5.81
C LEU A 53 30.00 -2.73 -7.23
N SER A 54 31.09 -3.27 -7.78
CA SER A 54 31.48 -3.01 -9.16
C SER A 54 30.49 -3.60 -10.16
N GLY A 55 30.03 -2.82 -11.13
CA GLY A 55 29.22 -3.29 -12.25
C GLY A 55 28.18 -2.26 -12.70
N THR A 56 27.40 -2.62 -13.71
CA THR A 56 26.14 -1.94 -14.00
C THR A 56 25.06 -2.66 -13.21
N GLY A 57 24.52 -2.00 -12.18
CA GLY A 57 23.35 -2.53 -11.49
C GLY A 57 22.19 -2.64 -12.48
N THR A 58 21.70 -3.85 -12.71
CA THR A 58 20.35 -4.01 -13.26
C THR A 58 19.36 -3.68 -12.14
N PRO A 59 18.22 -3.03 -12.41
CA PRO A 59 17.14 -2.92 -11.44
C PRO A 59 16.92 -4.28 -10.78
N ASN A 60 17.20 -4.37 -9.49
CA ASN A 60 17.05 -5.62 -8.77
C ASN A 60 15.54 -5.82 -8.58
N PRO A 61 14.90 -6.87 -9.13
CA PRO A 61 13.55 -7.20 -8.74
C PRO A 61 13.57 -7.39 -7.22
N MET A 62 12.84 -6.54 -6.52
CA MET A 62 12.85 -6.39 -5.07
C MET A 62 12.97 -7.74 -4.36
N ASN A 63 14.15 -8.06 -3.83
CA ASN A 63 14.28 -9.16 -2.87
C ASN A 63 13.70 -8.66 -1.55
N GLN A 64 12.46 -9.06 -1.25
CA GLN A 64 11.80 -8.74 0.01
C GLN A 64 12.65 -9.25 1.19
N GLU A 65 13.21 -8.34 1.97
CA GLU A 65 13.64 -8.61 3.34
C GLU A 65 13.06 -7.54 4.28
N TRP A 66 11.80 -7.73 4.67
CA TRP A 66 11.41 -7.98 6.07
C TRP A 66 9.90 -8.12 6.24
N ASN A 67 9.56 -8.81 7.32
CA ASN A 67 8.24 -9.27 7.76
C ASN A 67 7.05 -8.50 7.16
N THR A 68 6.66 -8.89 5.95
CA THR A 68 5.29 -9.31 5.83
C THR A 68 5.11 -10.31 6.96
N PHE A 69 4.13 -10.14 7.84
CA PHE A 69 3.47 -11.37 8.22
C PHE A 69 2.95 -11.86 6.87
N PRO A 70 3.49 -12.95 6.28
CA PRO A 70 2.57 -13.79 5.59
C PRO A 70 1.55 -14.06 6.70
N ALA A 71 0.36 -13.46 6.62
CA ALA A 71 -0.77 -14.33 6.86
C ALA A 71 -0.43 -15.51 5.95
N PRO A 72 -0.04 -16.67 6.53
CA PRO A 72 0.49 -17.75 5.72
C PRO A 72 -0.50 -17.98 4.59
N LEU A 73 -0.06 -18.48 3.43
CA LEU A 73 -0.99 -18.91 2.37
C LEU A 73 -2.18 -19.75 2.91
N ASN A 74 -2.06 -20.28 4.12
CA ASN A 74 -3.09 -20.86 4.98
C ASN A 74 -4.21 -19.90 5.46
N SER A 75 -4.23 -18.61 5.12
CA SER A 75 -5.40 -17.72 5.31
C SER A 75 -6.30 -17.67 4.07
N LEU A 76 -6.12 -18.60 3.12
CA LEU A 76 -7.06 -18.93 2.04
C LEU A 76 -8.37 -19.59 2.53
N GLU A 77 -8.83 -19.27 3.75
CA GLU A 77 -10.27 -19.26 3.96
C GLU A 77 -10.76 -17.90 3.43
N PRO A 78 -11.86 -17.81 2.65
CA PRO A 78 -12.36 -16.54 2.17
C PRO A 78 -12.77 -15.69 3.37
N GLN A 79 -11.81 -14.93 3.88
CA GLN A 79 -12.08 -13.89 4.84
C GLN A 79 -13.00 -12.91 4.14
N PRO A 80 -14.06 -12.47 4.83
CA PRO A 80 -14.94 -11.51 4.26
C PRO A 80 -14.14 -10.26 3.90
N GLN A 81 -14.33 -9.80 2.67
CA GLN A 81 -13.54 -8.70 2.11
C GLN A 81 -14.41 -7.72 1.33
N LEU A 82 -14.03 -6.45 1.43
CA LEU A 82 -14.50 -5.40 0.54
C LEU A 82 -13.37 -5.09 -0.44
N GLN A 83 -13.58 -5.46 -1.70
CA GLN A 83 -12.65 -5.22 -2.78
C GLN A 83 -12.99 -3.88 -3.42
N VAL A 84 -11.99 -3.01 -3.56
CA VAL A 84 -12.14 -1.72 -4.23
C VAL A 84 -11.23 -1.69 -5.44
N SER A 85 -11.84 -1.50 -6.60
CA SER A 85 -11.21 -1.43 -7.91
C SER A 85 -11.50 -0.09 -8.57
N VAL A 86 -10.85 0.14 -9.71
CA VAL A 86 -11.05 1.33 -10.54
C VAL A 86 -12.10 1.06 -11.63
N SER A 87 -12.93 2.06 -11.89
CA SER A 87 -13.81 2.12 -13.06
C SER A 87 -13.66 3.43 -13.79
N GLY A 88 -13.97 3.43 -15.09
CA GLY A 88 -13.73 4.54 -16.00
C GLY A 88 -12.61 4.22 -17.00
N THR A 89 -12.32 5.19 -17.87
CA THR A 89 -11.27 5.06 -18.88
C THR A 89 -10.19 6.09 -18.58
N PRO A 90 -9.01 5.69 -18.07
CA PRO A 90 -7.95 6.63 -17.77
C PRO A 90 -7.42 7.29 -19.04
N SER A 91 -7.26 8.61 -19.00
CA SER A 91 -6.70 9.39 -20.10
C SER A 91 -5.16 9.36 -20.16
N THR A 92 -4.52 9.08 -19.02
CA THR A 92 -3.07 9.00 -18.80
C THR A 92 -2.73 7.80 -17.90
N LEU A 93 -1.44 7.54 -17.68
CA LEU A 93 -1.02 6.52 -16.72
C LEU A 93 -1.42 6.94 -15.30
N ILE A 94 -2.02 6.01 -14.57
CA ILE A 94 -2.38 6.22 -13.18
C ILE A 94 -1.12 6.02 -12.34
N GLY A 95 -0.80 6.96 -11.45
CA GLY A 95 0.30 6.82 -10.47
C GLY A 95 -0.13 6.10 -9.21
N GLY A 96 -1.41 6.21 -8.84
CA GLY A 96 -1.97 5.52 -7.69
C GLY A 96 -3.40 5.94 -7.34
N ALA A 97 -3.83 5.51 -6.16
CA ALA A 97 -5.12 5.84 -5.59
C ALA A 97 -5.07 5.95 -4.07
N SER A 98 -5.97 6.74 -3.52
CA SER A 98 -6.24 6.79 -2.09
C SER A 98 -7.69 6.42 -1.82
N PHE A 99 -7.92 5.62 -0.79
CA PHE A 99 -9.25 5.15 -0.38
C PHE A 99 -9.46 5.41 1.10
N THR A 100 -10.66 5.86 1.47
CA THR A 100 -11.05 6.07 2.86
C THR A 100 -12.26 5.21 3.20
N PHE A 101 -12.13 4.45 4.29
CA PHE A 101 -13.20 3.67 4.89
C PHE A 101 -13.42 4.13 6.32
N SER A 102 -14.63 3.95 6.82
CA SER A 102 -14.95 4.06 8.24
C SER A 102 -15.46 2.73 8.72
N TYR A 103 -15.05 2.27 9.91
CA TYR A 103 -15.63 1.10 10.54
C TYR A 103 -16.01 1.35 11.98
N VAL A 104 -17.04 0.65 12.44
CA VAL A 104 -17.52 0.71 13.82
C VAL A 104 -16.59 -0.11 14.69
N THR A 105 -15.75 0.56 15.49
CA THR A 105 -14.67 -0.05 16.27
C THR A 105 -15.18 -1.17 17.17
N GLU A 106 -16.33 -0.96 17.81
CA GLU A 106 -16.91 -1.95 18.73
C GLU A 106 -17.39 -3.24 18.06
N ARG A 107 -17.60 -3.25 16.73
CA ARG A 107 -17.95 -4.46 15.98
C ARG A 107 -16.76 -5.42 15.87
N PHE A 108 -15.54 -4.90 15.98
CA PHE A 108 -14.29 -5.63 15.90
C PHE A 108 -13.61 -5.65 17.28
N THR A 109 -12.85 -6.70 17.59
CA THR A 109 -12.22 -6.83 18.91
C THR A 109 -11.03 -5.87 19.06
N ILE A 110 -10.95 -5.20 20.23
CA ILE A 110 -10.22 -3.93 20.48
C ILE A 110 -8.67 -4.09 20.50
N ASN A 111 -8.14 -5.31 20.53
CA ASN A 111 -6.68 -5.52 20.61
C ASN A 111 -6.06 -5.67 19.22
N SER A 112 -6.03 -4.55 18.49
CA SER A 112 -5.83 -4.41 17.05
C SER A 112 -4.36 -4.45 16.56
N PHE A 113 -3.61 -5.50 16.89
CA PHE A 113 -2.28 -5.74 16.30
C PHE A 113 -2.07 -7.16 15.74
N ASP A 114 -3.06 -8.04 15.87
CA ASP A 114 -2.97 -9.47 15.51
C ASP A 114 -3.85 -9.87 14.31
N GLY A 115 -4.24 -8.90 13.47
CA GLY A 115 -5.08 -9.15 12.28
C GLY A 115 -6.58 -9.24 12.54
N LYS A 116 -7.05 -8.90 13.75
CA LYS A 116 -8.46 -8.98 14.18
C LYS A 116 -9.32 -7.77 13.87
N SER A 117 -8.72 -6.61 13.56
CA SER A 117 -9.42 -5.45 12.99
C SER A 117 -9.39 -5.51 11.47
N PRO A 118 -10.31 -4.79 10.77
CA PRO A 118 -10.23 -4.70 9.32
C PRO A 118 -8.86 -4.20 8.90
N ARG A 119 -8.25 -4.82 7.90
CA ARG A 119 -6.91 -4.48 7.40
C ARG A 119 -6.93 -4.39 5.89
N VAL A 120 -6.03 -3.59 5.34
CA VAL A 120 -5.93 -3.39 3.89
C VAL A 120 -4.82 -4.27 3.34
N VAL A 121 -5.10 -4.97 2.25
CA VAL A 121 -4.12 -5.77 1.51
C VAL A 121 -4.23 -5.46 0.01
N ALA A 122 -3.15 -5.67 -0.72
CA ALA A 122 -3.18 -5.69 -2.18
C ALA A 122 -3.79 -7.02 -2.65
N THR A 123 -4.59 -7.00 -3.71
CA THR A 123 -5.20 -8.23 -4.25
C THR A 123 -4.29 -8.95 -5.25
N SER A 124 -3.33 -8.23 -5.83
CA SER A 124 -2.34 -8.74 -6.78
C SER A 124 -0.93 -8.78 -6.16
N PRO A 125 -0.17 -9.87 -6.32
CA PRO A 125 1.21 -9.96 -5.81
C PRO A 125 2.21 -9.22 -6.74
N ASP A 126 1.92 -7.96 -7.05
CA ASP A 126 2.76 -7.13 -7.93
C ASP A 126 3.87 -6.45 -7.11
N PRO A 127 5.16 -6.76 -7.37
CA PRO A 127 6.27 -6.23 -6.59
C PRO A 127 6.51 -4.74 -6.79
N ASN A 128 5.92 -4.13 -7.83
CA ASN A 128 6.10 -2.70 -8.12
C ASN A 128 5.10 -1.82 -7.34
N ILE A 129 4.16 -2.44 -6.64
CA ILE A 129 3.12 -1.74 -5.90
C ILE A 129 3.58 -1.48 -4.47
N GLN A 130 3.36 -0.25 -4.03
CA GLN A 130 3.50 0.13 -2.63
C GLN A 130 2.11 0.39 -2.08
N LEU A 131 1.73 -0.38 -1.05
CA LEU A 131 0.51 -0.20 -0.30
C LEU A 131 0.86 0.29 1.10
N SER A 132 0.20 1.36 1.52
CA SER A 132 0.25 1.84 2.90
C SER A 132 -1.17 2.06 3.42
N SER A 133 -1.36 1.88 4.73
CA SER A 133 -2.60 2.23 5.38
C SER A 133 -2.36 2.82 6.75
N ILE A 134 -3.26 3.72 7.16
CA ILE A 134 -3.28 4.28 8.51
C ILE A 134 -4.68 4.16 9.10
N HIS A 135 -4.71 3.94 10.41
CA HIS A 135 -5.94 3.85 11.19
C HIS A 135 -6.06 5.06 12.11
N ILE A 136 -7.20 5.75 12.07
CA ILE A 136 -7.44 6.99 12.82
C ILE A 136 -8.73 6.83 13.63
N ASN A 137 -8.61 6.64 14.93
CA ASN A 137 -9.75 6.65 15.84
C ASN A 137 -10.39 8.05 15.88
N GLN A 138 -11.70 8.13 15.66
CA GLN A 138 -12.44 9.39 15.63
C GLN A 138 -12.98 9.82 17.00
N GLY A 139 -12.88 8.97 18.02
CA GLY A 139 -13.35 9.24 19.38
C GLY A 139 -14.85 9.07 19.59
N ASP A 140 -15.61 8.77 18.53
CA ASP A 140 -17.07 8.54 18.53
C ASP A 140 -17.46 7.06 18.44
N GLY A 141 -16.49 6.15 18.57
CA GLY A 141 -16.68 4.72 18.38
C GLY A 141 -16.38 4.24 16.96
N THR A 142 -16.07 5.13 16.02
CA THR A 142 -15.62 4.79 14.66
C THR A 142 -14.11 4.95 14.49
N THR A 143 -13.54 4.21 13.54
CA THR A 143 -12.15 4.33 13.11
C THR A 143 -12.10 4.48 11.60
N LEU A 144 -11.34 5.47 11.12
CA LEU A 144 -11.06 5.62 9.70
C LEU A 144 -9.88 4.75 9.30
N ILE A 145 -9.98 4.10 8.14
CA ILE A 145 -8.86 3.47 7.43
C ILE A 145 -8.60 4.30 6.20
N LYS A 146 -7.42 4.91 6.11
CA LYS A 146 -6.94 5.53 4.88
C LYS A 146 -5.92 4.61 4.24
N ALA A 147 -6.18 4.16 3.03
CA ALA A 147 -5.30 3.33 2.24
C ALA A 147 -4.75 4.13 1.07
N ILE A 148 -3.47 3.97 0.77
CA ILE A 148 -2.81 4.57 -0.39
C ILE A 148 -2.08 3.45 -1.12
N ILE A 149 -2.39 3.27 -2.39
CA ILE A 149 -1.75 2.32 -3.30
C ILE A 149 -1.09 3.12 -4.43
N ILE A 150 0.21 2.91 -4.64
CA ILE A 150 0.97 3.64 -5.66
C ILE A 150 1.90 2.70 -6.43
N ASN A 151 2.19 3.08 -7.67
CA ASN A 151 3.32 2.58 -8.44
C ASN A 151 4.03 3.81 -9.05
N PRO A 152 5.29 4.10 -8.68
CA PRO A 152 6.06 5.23 -9.22
C PRO A 152 6.21 5.25 -10.75
N HIS A 153 6.14 4.09 -11.40
CA HIS A 153 6.21 3.95 -12.86
C HIS A 153 4.82 3.89 -13.53
N GLY A 154 3.77 3.82 -12.71
CA GLY A 154 2.36 3.87 -13.08
C GLY A 154 1.71 2.51 -13.36
N PHE A 155 0.37 2.54 -13.41
CA PHE A 155 -0.50 1.44 -13.80
C PHE A 155 -0.90 1.60 -15.28
N ASN A 156 -0.84 0.51 -16.04
CA ASN A 156 -1.21 0.51 -17.44
C ASN A 156 -2.72 0.75 -17.59
N VAL A 157 -3.11 1.58 -18.55
CA VAL A 157 -4.50 2.00 -18.78
C VAL A 157 -5.46 0.91 -19.27
N ASN A 158 -4.92 -0.25 -19.66
CA ASN A 158 -5.67 -1.28 -20.40
C ASN A 158 -5.29 -2.72 -20.00
N ASP A 159 -4.70 -2.92 -18.83
CA ASP A 159 -4.22 -4.24 -18.38
C ASP A 159 -3.23 -4.93 -19.34
N SER A 160 -2.57 -4.17 -20.21
CA SER A 160 -1.53 -4.73 -21.05
C SER A 160 -0.29 -5.07 -20.23
N ALA A 161 0.32 -6.22 -20.52
CA ALA A 161 1.63 -6.57 -19.98
C ALA A 161 2.78 -5.76 -20.59
N SER A 162 2.51 -4.98 -21.65
CA SER A 162 3.50 -4.13 -22.34
C SER A 162 3.91 -2.94 -21.47
N GLY A 163 4.83 -3.16 -20.54
CA GLY A 163 5.29 -2.14 -19.59
C GLY A 163 5.74 -2.71 -18.25
N ILE A 164 5.39 -3.96 -17.95
CA ILE A 164 5.81 -4.64 -16.71
C ILE A 164 7.34 -4.67 -16.58
N ILE A 165 8.04 -4.86 -17.70
CA ILE A 165 9.51 -4.86 -17.75
C ILE A 165 10.11 -3.52 -17.32
N ASN A 166 9.36 -2.43 -17.44
CA ASN A 166 9.77 -1.07 -17.03
C ASN A 166 9.20 -0.70 -15.65
N GLY A 167 8.83 -1.68 -14.83
CA GLY A 167 8.31 -1.46 -13.48
C GLY A 167 6.84 -1.04 -13.41
N ARG A 168 6.10 -1.02 -14.53
CA ARG A 168 4.67 -0.69 -14.52
C ARG A 168 3.81 -1.85 -14.04
N SER A 169 2.69 -1.52 -13.42
CA SER A 169 1.68 -2.48 -12.97
C SER A 169 0.54 -2.63 -13.98
N LEU A 170 -0.18 -3.74 -13.89
CA LEU A 170 -1.47 -3.91 -14.57
C LEU A 170 -2.53 -3.00 -13.92
N LEU A 171 -3.56 -2.57 -14.67
CA LEU A 171 -4.67 -1.78 -14.11
C LEU A 171 -5.39 -2.54 -13.00
N SER A 172 -5.59 -3.83 -13.22
CA SER A 172 -6.16 -4.82 -12.30
C SER A 172 -5.35 -4.98 -11.01
N SER A 173 -4.07 -4.60 -11.00
CA SER A 173 -3.29 -4.54 -9.77
C SER A 173 -3.56 -3.27 -8.95
N LEU A 174 -4.23 -2.25 -9.52
CA LEU A 174 -4.75 -1.08 -8.79
C LEU A 174 -6.04 -1.46 -8.05
N GLU A 175 -5.92 -2.42 -7.17
CA GLU A 175 -7.02 -2.99 -6.42
C GLU A 175 -6.56 -3.34 -5.02
N ILE A 176 -7.41 -2.98 -4.05
CA ILE A 176 -7.19 -3.30 -2.64
C ILE A 176 -8.37 -4.07 -2.07
N SER A 177 -8.09 -4.87 -1.04
CA SER A 177 -9.12 -5.52 -0.23
C SER A 177 -9.01 -5.06 1.21
N VAL A 178 -10.15 -4.65 1.77
CA VAL A 178 -10.31 -4.52 3.23
C VAL A 178 -10.82 -5.85 3.75
N MET A 179 -9.99 -6.57 4.52
CA MET A 179 -10.28 -7.91 5.03
C MET A 179 -10.42 -7.89 6.56
N TRP A 180 -11.26 -8.76 7.10
CA TRP A 180 -11.37 -8.97 8.56
C TRP A 180 -11.60 -10.44 8.89
N ASP A 181 -11.38 -10.80 10.15
CA ASP A 181 -11.62 -12.15 10.64
C ASP A 181 -13.08 -12.31 11.12
N ARG A 182 -13.82 -13.28 10.56
CA ARG A 182 -15.20 -13.62 10.94
C ARG A 182 -15.34 -13.98 12.41
N THR A 183 -14.33 -14.66 12.96
CA THR A 183 -14.38 -15.21 14.31
C THR A 183 -14.17 -14.15 15.39
N ASN A 184 -13.71 -12.96 14.99
CA ASN A 184 -13.31 -11.88 15.87
C ASN A 184 -14.22 -10.63 15.79
N THR A 185 -15.40 -10.78 15.19
CA THR A 185 -16.48 -9.80 15.24
C THR A 185 -17.39 -10.05 16.44
N LYS A 186 -17.77 -9.01 17.19
CA LYS A 186 -18.75 -9.16 18.31
C LYS A 186 -20.13 -9.59 17.81
N THR A 187 -20.46 -9.21 16.58
CA THR A 187 -21.66 -9.62 15.87
C THR A 187 -21.25 -10.07 14.48
N PRO A 188 -21.67 -11.25 14.00
CA PRO A 188 -21.33 -11.73 12.67
C PRO A 188 -21.67 -10.68 11.59
N ILE A 189 -20.69 -10.41 10.73
CA ILE A 189 -20.86 -9.56 9.57
C ILE A 189 -21.26 -10.43 8.37
N THR A 190 -22.38 -10.08 7.73
CA THR A 190 -23.06 -10.80 6.65
C THR A 190 -23.35 -9.88 5.47
N GLU A 191 -23.75 -10.46 4.34
CA GLU A 191 -24.05 -9.69 3.11
C GLU A 191 -25.13 -8.64 3.32
N SER A 192 -26.05 -8.92 4.23
CA SER A 192 -27.14 -8.03 4.59
C SER A 192 -26.78 -6.91 5.57
N ASN A 193 -25.62 -6.96 6.26
CA ASN A 193 -25.32 -6.02 7.36
C ASN A 193 -23.90 -5.42 7.34
N TRP A 194 -23.07 -5.76 6.36
CA TRP A 194 -21.68 -5.30 6.32
C TRP A 194 -21.56 -3.77 6.26
N GLN A 195 -22.52 -3.09 5.63
CA GLN A 195 -22.58 -1.63 5.53
C GLN A 195 -22.76 -0.94 6.89
N ASP A 196 -23.31 -1.64 7.88
CA ASP A 196 -23.42 -1.13 9.25
C ASP A 196 -22.09 -1.24 10.02
N ALA A 197 -21.18 -2.10 9.54
CA ALA A 197 -19.90 -2.37 10.18
C ALA A 197 -18.74 -1.62 9.52
N ILE A 198 -18.73 -1.55 8.19
CA ILE A 198 -17.71 -0.89 7.38
C ILE A 198 -18.39 -0.10 6.27
N GLN A 199 -18.02 1.17 6.13
CA GLN A 199 -18.54 2.09 5.13
C GLN A 199 -17.40 2.59 4.25
N PHE A 200 -17.66 2.65 2.94
CA PHE A 200 -16.80 3.37 2.02
C PHE A 200 -17.12 4.85 2.08
N ILE A 201 -16.12 5.68 2.38
CA ILE A 201 -16.29 7.13 2.46
C ILE A 201 -15.98 7.78 1.11
N GLY A 202 -14.93 7.31 0.43
CA GLY A 202 -14.55 7.83 -0.87
C GLY A 202 -13.20 7.32 -1.34
N GLY A 203 -12.90 7.58 -2.61
CA GLY A 203 -11.63 7.27 -3.22
C GLY A 203 -11.28 8.27 -4.31
N GLU A 204 -9.99 8.52 -4.45
CA GLU A 204 -9.42 9.45 -5.43
C GLU A 204 -8.29 8.75 -6.17
N PHE A 205 -8.17 9.06 -7.45
CA PHE A 205 -7.12 8.54 -8.33
C PHE A 205 -6.21 9.67 -8.76
N TYR A 206 -4.94 9.33 -8.93
CA TYR A 206 -3.89 10.28 -9.27
C TYR A 206 -3.12 9.78 -10.47
N ASP A 207 -2.77 10.67 -11.39
CA ASP A 207 -1.82 10.35 -12.45
C ASP A 207 -0.39 10.23 -11.89
N ILE A 208 0.57 9.91 -12.76
CA ILE A 208 1.98 9.76 -12.37
C ILE A 208 2.63 11.06 -11.85
N ASP A 209 2.05 12.22 -12.19
CA ASP A 209 2.51 13.53 -11.75
C ASP A 209 1.80 14.00 -10.47
N GLY A 210 0.87 13.17 -9.94
CA GLY A 210 0.10 13.46 -8.73
C GLY A 210 -1.14 14.32 -8.95
N SER A 211 -1.56 14.56 -10.20
CA SER A 211 -2.78 15.28 -10.50
C SER A 211 -4.01 14.37 -10.36
N LEU A 212 -5.11 14.93 -9.83
CA LEU A 212 -6.37 14.19 -9.70
C LEU A 212 -6.93 13.76 -11.06
N MET A 213 -7.44 12.53 -11.12
CA MET A 213 -8.09 11.94 -12.29
C MET A 213 -9.61 11.81 -12.06
N PRO A 214 -10.42 12.88 -12.26
CA PRO A 214 -11.84 12.88 -11.95
C PRO A 214 -12.68 11.98 -12.87
N GLU A 215 -12.12 11.51 -13.99
CA GLU A 215 -12.75 10.55 -14.88
C GLU A 215 -12.79 9.13 -14.33
N LEU A 216 -12.01 8.85 -13.27
CA LEU A 216 -11.95 7.56 -12.61
C LEU A 216 -12.78 7.57 -11.34
N THR A 217 -13.51 6.47 -11.11
CA THR A 217 -14.32 6.31 -9.91
C THR A 217 -14.11 4.94 -9.27
N PRO A 218 -14.09 4.87 -7.92
CA PRO A 218 -13.90 3.61 -7.22
C PRO A 218 -15.16 2.75 -7.35
N THR A 219 -14.98 1.47 -7.65
CA THR A 219 -16.03 0.45 -7.61
C THR A 219 -15.77 -0.50 -6.47
N MET A 220 -16.82 -0.84 -5.73
CA MET A 220 -16.74 -1.74 -4.58
C MET A 220 -17.48 -3.03 -4.85
N GLU A 221 -16.85 -4.15 -4.57
CA GLU A 221 -17.43 -5.48 -4.56
C GLU A 221 -17.26 -6.10 -3.17
N VAL A 222 -18.30 -6.79 -2.71
CA VAL A 222 -18.33 -7.45 -1.41
C VAL A 222 -18.19 -8.95 -1.64
N LYS A 223 -17.30 -9.61 -0.88
CA LYS A 223 -17.10 -11.06 -0.91
C LYS A 223 -17.11 -11.58 0.52
N LEU A 224 -18.26 -12.05 0.99
CA LEU A 224 -18.46 -12.61 2.34
C LEU A 224 -18.81 -14.10 2.32
#